data_AF-B7QFC4-F1
#
_entry.id   AF-B7QFC4-F1
#
_cell.length_a   1.000
_cell.length_b   1.000
_cell.length_c   1.000
_cell.angle_alpha   90.00
_cell.angle_beta   90.00
_cell.angle_gamma   90.00
#
_symmetry.space_group_name_H-M   'P 1'
#
loop_
_entity.id
_entity.type
_entity.pdbx_description
1 polymer ?
#
loop_
_entity_poly.entity_id
_entity_poly.type
_entity_poly.pdbx_seq_one_letter_code
_entity_poly.pdbx_strand_id
1 'polypeptide(L)'
;MWSRGQGRLDGAFCHFTKEKKFEFLERLQSLNVINIEMEATQFASMCHHAGVKGAVVCVTLLDRTQGDQVSTPKDVMLKWQEYPQKVVLHYIKHKLGHAL
;
A
#
# COMPACT_ATOMS: atom_id res chain seq x y z
N MET A 1 -3.77 14.98 -7.10
CA MET A 1 -3.12 14.73 -5.80
C MET A 1 -2.50 13.34 -5.77
N TRP A 2 -3.27 12.27 -6.03
CA TRP A 2 -2.79 10.88 -6.13
C TRP A 2 -1.57 10.70 -7.04
N SER A 3 -1.67 11.02 -8.34
CA SER A 3 -0.61 10.69 -9.31
C SER A 3 0.75 11.33 -8.98
N ARG A 4 0.75 12.64 -8.69
CA ARG A 4 1.99 13.37 -8.35
C ARG A 4 2.57 12.96 -7.00
N GLY A 5 1.73 12.80 -5.97
CA GLY A 5 2.19 12.42 -4.63
C GLY A 5 2.87 11.04 -4.60
N GLN A 6 2.50 10.15 -5.52
CA GLN A 6 3.10 8.83 -5.66
C GLN A 6 4.19 8.77 -6.75
N GLY A 7 4.56 9.89 -7.37
CA GLY A 7 5.58 9.91 -8.43
C GLY A 7 5.18 9.18 -9.72
N ARG A 8 3.89 9.14 -10.07
CA ARG A 8 3.41 8.53 -11.30
C ARG A 8 3.50 9.49 -12.48
N LEU A 9 3.79 8.96 -13.67
CA LEU A 9 3.91 9.74 -14.92
C LEU A 9 2.60 9.82 -15.73
N ASP A 10 1.58 9.06 -15.32
CA ASP A 10 0.31 8.90 -16.04
C ASP A 10 -0.83 9.78 -15.51
N GLY A 11 -0.49 10.81 -14.74
CA GLY A 11 -1.45 11.82 -14.30
C GLY A 11 -1.68 12.89 -15.37
N ALA A 12 -2.81 13.59 -15.27
CA ALA A 12 -3.14 14.72 -16.17
C ALA A 12 -2.07 15.83 -16.20
N PHE A 13 -1.33 16.00 -15.09
CA PHE A 13 -0.20 16.92 -15.00
C PHE A 13 1.02 16.16 -14.45
N CYS A 14 2.15 16.25 -15.17
CA CYS A 14 3.43 15.70 -14.76
C CYS A 14 4.56 16.69 -15.07
N HIS A 15 5.35 17.06 -14.07
CA HIS A 15 6.45 18.03 -14.18
C HIS A 15 7.81 17.42 -13.84
N PHE A 16 7.89 16.08 -13.77
CA PHE A 16 9.12 15.36 -13.46
C PHE A 16 9.36 14.26 -14.50
N THR A 17 10.63 13.94 -14.73
CA THR A 17 11.02 12.94 -15.72
C THR A 17 10.95 11.53 -15.15
N LYS A 18 11.11 10.53 -16.03
CA LYS A 18 11.19 9.13 -15.63
C LYS A 18 12.38 8.90 -14.69
N GLU A 19 13.52 9.52 -14.95
CA GLU A 19 14.74 9.41 -14.13
C GLU A 19 14.47 9.92 -12.71
N LYS A 20 13.79 11.07 -12.57
CA LYS A 20 13.39 11.61 -11.27
C LYS A 20 12.40 10.73 -10.52
N LYS A 21 11.49 10.06 -11.23
CA LYS A 21 10.62 9.02 -10.64
C LYS A 21 11.46 7.87 -10.07
N PHE A 22 12.42 7.34 -10.83
CA PHE A 22 13.22 6.20 -10.38
C PHE A 22 14.15 6.56 -9.23
N GLU A 23 14.79 7.74 -9.25
CA GLU A 23 15.57 8.26 -8.13
C GLU A 23 14.74 8.32 -6.83
N PHE A 24 13.47 8.74 -6.95
CA PHE A 24 12.54 8.74 -5.82
C PHE A 24 12.19 7.34 -5.32
N LEU A 25 11.89 6.39 -6.21
CA LEU A 25 11.56 5.01 -5.84
C LEU A 25 12.77 4.28 -5.22
N GLU A 26 13.97 4.49 -5.75
CA GLU A 26 15.21 3.94 -5.21
C GLU A 26 15.48 4.47 -3.79
N ARG A 27 15.25 5.76 -3.57
CA ARG A 27 15.33 6.36 -2.23
C ARG A 27 14.31 5.76 -1.26
N LEU A 28 13.09 5.47 -1.71
CA LEU A 28 12.10 4.79 -0.86
C LEU A 28 12.57 3.39 -0.49
N GLN A 29 13.10 2.63 -1.44
CA GLN A 29 13.65 1.30 -1.19
C GLN A 29 14.86 1.34 -0.24
N SER A 30 15.75 2.33 -0.37
CA SER A 30 16.89 2.51 0.54
C SER A 30 16.45 2.81 1.98
N LEU A 31 15.21 3.27 2.18
CA LEU A 31 14.59 3.52 3.48
C LEU A 31 13.70 2.35 3.95
N ASN A 32 13.76 1.19 3.27
CA ASN A 32 12.95 0.00 3.51
C ASN A 32 11.44 0.20 3.32
N VAL A 33 11.04 1.17 2.48
CA VAL A 33 9.64 1.32 2.09
C VAL A 33 9.31 0.28 1.01
N ILE A 34 8.36 -0.61 1.31
CA ILE A 34 8.00 -1.74 0.44
C ILE A 34 6.68 -1.53 -0.32
N ASN A 35 5.85 -0.56 0.07
CA ASN A 35 4.58 -0.23 -0.57
C ASN A 35 4.24 1.26 -0.40
N ILE A 36 3.25 1.73 -1.17
CA ILE A 36 2.75 3.11 -1.13
C ILE A 36 1.22 3.04 -1.12
N GLU A 37 0.59 3.70 -0.15
CA GLU A 37 -0.87 3.85 0.01
C GLU A 37 -1.18 5.29 0.49
N MET A 38 -2.39 5.57 1.00
CA MET A 38 -2.81 6.97 1.25
C MET A 38 -3.41 7.22 2.64
N GLU A 39 -3.55 6.20 3.48
CA GLU A 39 -4.34 6.25 4.71
C GLU A 39 -3.51 5.94 5.98
N ALA A 40 -2.41 5.18 5.87
CA ALA A 40 -1.72 4.60 7.01
C ALA A 40 -1.15 5.63 7.98
N THR A 41 -0.62 6.75 7.48
CA THR A 41 -0.03 7.80 8.34
C THR A 41 -1.07 8.39 9.29
N GLN A 42 -2.23 8.78 8.76
CA GLN A 42 -3.30 9.37 9.59
C GLN A 42 -3.90 8.32 10.53
N PHE A 43 -4.15 7.10 10.02
CA PHE A 43 -4.65 6.00 10.83
C PHE A 43 -3.72 5.68 12.02
N ALA A 44 -2.42 5.52 11.77
CA ALA A 44 -1.45 5.22 12.81
C ALA A 44 -1.35 6.35 13.85
N SER A 45 -1.38 7.62 13.40
CA SER A 45 -1.39 8.78 14.29
C SER A 45 -2.61 8.80 15.21
N MET A 46 -3.81 8.55 14.66
CA MET A 46 -5.05 8.50 15.44
C MET A 46 -5.06 7.34 16.44
N CYS A 47 -4.65 6.14 16.03
CA CYS A 47 -4.56 4.99 16.94
C CYS A 47 -3.59 5.25 18.08
N HIS A 48 -2.42 5.82 17.77
CA HIS A 48 -1.42 6.18 18.78
C HIS A 48 -1.98 7.21 19.77
N HIS A 49 -2.62 8.28 19.28
CA HIS A 49 -3.23 9.31 20.12
C HIS A 49 -4.34 8.77 21.02
N ALA A 50 -5.18 7.85 20.52
CA ALA A 50 -6.26 7.23 21.28
C ALA A 50 -5.80 6.10 22.22
N GLY A 51 -4.51 5.71 22.21
CA GLY A 51 -4.00 4.59 23.00
C GLY A 51 -4.48 3.21 22.53
N VAL A 52 -4.89 3.09 21.27
CA VAL A 52 -5.41 1.83 20.68
C VAL A 52 -4.34 1.16 19.82
N LYS A 53 -4.22 -0.16 19.92
CA LYS A 53 -3.34 -0.95 19.04
C LYS A 53 -3.94 -1.00 17.63
N GLY A 54 -3.34 -0.27 16.70
CA GLY A 54 -3.70 -0.30 15.27
C GLY A 54 -2.68 -1.07 14.44
N ALA A 55 -3.14 -1.69 13.35
CA ALA A 55 -2.28 -2.32 12.35
C ALA A 55 -2.87 -2.06 10.95
N VAL A 56 -1.99 -1.92 9.95
CA VAL A 56 -2.35 -1.74 8.55
C VAL A 56 -1.88 -2.96 7.77
N VAL A 57 -2.79 -3.59 7.03
CA VAL A 57 -2.49 -4.76 6.19
C VAL A 57 -2.93 -4.44 4.77
N CYS A 58 -1.95 -4.33 3.87
CA CYS A 58 -2.20 -3.99 2.46
C CYS A 58 -1.80 -5.16 1.55
N VAL A 59 -2.38 -5.18 0.36
CA VAL A 59 -1.89 -5.98 -0.78
C VAL A 59 -1.34 -5.03 -1.83
N THR A 60 -0.26 -5.42 -2.49
CA THR A 60 0.31 -4.67 -3.61
C THR A 60 -0.39 -5.09 -4.90
N LEU A 61 -0.92 -4.12 -5.64
CA LEU A 61 -1.63 -4.38 -6.91
C LEU A 61 -0.73 -4.17 -8.14
N LEU A 62 0.45 -3.60 -7.95
CA LEU A 62 1.35 -3.18 -9.01
C LEU A 62 2.76 -2.99 -8.45
N ASP A 63 3.77 -3.38 -9.22
CA ASP A 63 5.17 -3.04 -8.95
C ASP A 63 5.52 -1.70 -9.64
N ARG A 64 5.75 -0.67 -8.82
CA ARG A 64 6.04 0.69 -9.29
C ARG A 64 7.37 0.83 -10.02
N THR A 65 8.28 -0.12 -9.84
CA THR A 65 9.54 -0.18 -10.58
C THR A 65 9.34 -0.64 -12.03
N GLN A 66 8.25 -1.36 -12.30
CA GLN A 66 7.92 -1.88 -13.63
C GLN A 66 6.94 -1.00 -14.41
N GLY A 67 6.15 -0.17 -13.71
CA GLY A 67 5.16 0.67 -14.38
C GLY A 67 4.40 1.59 -13.45
N ASP A 68 3.42 2.28 -14.01
CA ASP A 68 2.43 3.02 -13.23
C ASP A 68 1.03 2.41 -13.43
N GLN A 69 0.63 2.05 -14.64
CA GLN A 69 -0.71 1.52 -14.90
C GLN A 69 -0.94 0.14 -14.29
N VAL A 70 -2.13 -0.06 -13.73
CA VAL A 70 -2.60 -1.38 -13.29
C VAL A 70 -3.19 -2.08 -14.50
N SER A 71 -2.44 -3.02 -15.07
CA SER A 71 -2.84 -3.78 -16.26
C SER A 71 -3.30 -5.22 -15.95
N THR A 72 -3.19 -5.63 -14.69
CA THR A 72 -3.60 -6.97 -14.24
C THR A 72 -5.08 -7.25 -14.53
N PRO A 73 -5.44 -8.44 -15.03
CA PRO A 73 -6.83 -8.82 -15.24
C PRO A 73 -7.70 -8.66 -14.00
N LYS A 74 -8.97 -8.26 -14.21
CA LYS A 74 -9.90 -7.92 -13.13
C LYS A 74 -10.12 -9.07 -12.14
N ASP A 75 -10.27 -10.29 -12.64
CA ASP A 75 -10.44 -11.50 -11.84
C ASP A 75 -9.24 -11.76 -10.92
N VAL A 76 -8.02 -11.56 -11.42
CA VAL A 76 -6.78 -11.69 -10.65
C VAL A 76 -6.69 -10.60 -9.58
N MET A 77 -7.02 -9.35 -9.92
CA MET A 77 -7.04 -8.26 -8.94
C MET A 77 -8.06 -8.49 -7.82
N LEU A 78 -9.26 -8.95 -8.17
CA LEU A 78 -10.29 -9.28 -7.18
C LEU A 78 -9.79 -10.34 -6.20
N LYS A 79 -9.09 -11.37 -6.70
CA LYS A 79 -8.46 -12.38 -5.85
C LYS A 79 -7.42 -11.79 -4.89
N TRP A 80 -6.57 -10.88 -5.37
CA TRP A 80 -5.55 -10.23 -4.53
C TRP A 80 -6.16 -9.38 -3.41
N GLN A 81 -7.25 -8.66 -3.71
CA GLN A 81 -7.96 -7.83 -2.74
C GLN A 81 -8.52 -8.62 -1.55
N GLU A 82 -8.74 -9.94 -1.71
CA GLU A 82 -9.16 -10.81 -0.60
C GLU A 82 -8.01 -11.15 0.36
N TYR A 83 -6.74 -11.05 -0.05
CA TYR A 83 -5.60 -11.53 0.75
C TYR A 83 -5.46 -10.81 2.11
N PRO A 84 -5.55 -9.46 2.20
CA PRO A 84 -5.52 -8.78 3.49
C PRO A 84 -6.65 -9.25 4.41
N GLN A 85 -7.85 -9.43 3.87
CA GLN A 85 -9.01 -9.91 4.63
C GLN A 85 -8.77 -11.31 5.18
N LYS A 86 -8.23 -12.23 4.35
CA LYS A 86 -7.89 -13.60 4.79
C LYS A 86 -6.86 -13.61 5.92
N VAL A 87 -5.81 -12.79 5.82
CA VAL A 87 -4.78 -12.68 6.87
C VAL A 87 -5.40 -12.15 8.17
N VAL A 88 -6.19 -11.09 8.10
CA VAL A 88 -6.84 -10.49 9.28
C VAL A 88 -7.85 -11.45 9.90
N LEU A 89 -8.68 -12.13 9.10
CA LEU A 89 -9.62 -13.14 9.58
C LEU A 89 -8.90 -14.31 10.26
N HIS A 90 -7.79 -14.77 9.70
CA HIS A 90 -6.98 -15.83 10.31
C HIS A 90 -6.41 -15.39 11.67
N TYR A 91 -5.88 -14.16 11.74
CA TYR A 91 -5.41 -13.57 13.00
C TYR A 91 -6.53 -13.47 14.04
N ILE A 92 -7.71 -12.97 13.66
CA ILE A 92 -8.87 -12.86 14.55
C ILE A 92 -9.30 -14.25 15.05
N LYS A 93 -9.44 -15.23 14.14
CA LYS A 93 -9.80 -16.61 14.49
C LYS A 93 -8.81 -17.21 15.50
N HIS A 94 -7.51 -17.01 15.28
CA HIS A 94 -6.48 -17.46 16.20
C HIS A 94 -6.61 -16.79 17.57
N LYS A 95 -6.84 -15.47 17.63
CA LYS A 95 -6.99 -14.74 18.89
C LYS A 95 -8.24 -15.12 19.68
N LEU A 96 -9.36 -15.39 19.00
CA LEU A 96 -10.61 -15.81 19.63
C LEU A 96 -10.63 -17.31 19.98
N GLY A 97 -10.01 -18.16 19.16
CA GLY A 97 -9.94 -19.61 19.38
C GLY A 97 -9.01 -20.04 20.52
N HIS A 98 -8.11 -19.17 20.96
CA HIS A 98 -7.29 -19.37 22.17
C HIS A 98 -7.96 -18.85 23.46
N ALA A 99 -9.17 -18.29 23.38
CA ALA A 99 -9.91 -17.75 24.53
C ALA A 99 -10.96 -18.74 25.10
N LEU A 100 -10.87 -20.02 24.75
CA LEU A 100 -11.61 -21.13 25.35
C LEU A 100 -10.63 -22.19 25.86
#